data_AF-A0A9P9DJI7-F1
#
_entry.id   AF-A0A9P9DJI7-F1
#
_cell.length_a   1.000
_cell.length_b   1.000
_cell.length_c   1.000
_cell.angle_alpha   90.00
_cell.angle_beta   90.00
_cell.angle_gamma   90.00
#
_symmetry.space_group_name_H-M   'P 1'
#
loop_
_entity.id
_entity.type
_entity.pdbx_description
1 polymer ?
#
loop_
_entity_poly.entity_id
_entity_poly.type
_entity_poly.pdbx_seq_one_letter_code
_entity_poly.pdbx_strand_id
1 'polypeptide(L)'
;LQVMSYDLMNRRDNRTTHHTSVNATLACVNTYIARGFDAAKLNLGIPFYAKWFTIKQGVTCDHPIGCATELLEVADGSDTGLSGAVT
;
A
#
# COMPACT_ATOMS: atom_id res chain seq x y z
N LEU A 1 5.78 9.97 17.61
CA LEU A 1 5.98 8.82 16.70
C LEU A 1 5.41 9.20 15.34
N GLN A 2 6.14 9.00 14.25
CA GLN A 2 5.61 9.15 12.89
C GLN A 2 4.96 7.82 12.48
N VAL A 3 3.66 7.83 12.19
CA VAL A 3 2.92 6.66 11.71
C VAL A 3 3.01 6.63 10.20
N MET A 4 3.85 5.73 9.68
CA MET A 4 4.15 5.59 8.25
C MET A 4 3.14 4.63 7.59
N SER A 5 1.85 4.94 7.65
CA SER A 5 0.77 4.07 7.14
C SER A 5 0.55 4.21 5.63
N TYR A 6 1.64 4.22 4.89
CA TYR A 6 1.70 4.18 3.44
C TYR A 6 2.54 2.97 2.99
N ASP A 7 2.71 2.79 1.67
CA ASP A 7 3.30 1.57 1.09
C ASP A 7 2.55 0.27 1.46
N LEU A 8 1.28 0.38 1.86
CA LEU A 8 0.45 -0.74 2.27
C LEU A 8 0.19 -1.72 1.11
N MET A 9 0.11 -1.20 -0.11
CA MET A 9 0.21 -2.00 -1.33
C MET A 9 1.67 -2.06 -1.76
N ASN A 10 2.15 -3.27 -2.01
CA ASN A 10 3.52 -3.57 -2.38
C ASN A 10 3.57 -4.63 -3.50
N ARG A 11 4.79 -4.87 -4.00
CA ARG A 11 5.06 -5.80 -5.11
C ARG A 11 4.80 -7.29 -4.82
N ARG A 12 4.40 -7.65 -3.59
CA ARG A 12 3.97 -9.01 -3.24
C ARG A 12 2.45 -9.15 -3.21
N ASP A 13 1.72 -8.04 -3.32
CA ASP A 13 0.28 -8.10 -3.51
C ASP A 13 -0.05 -8.58 -4.92
N ASN A 14 -1.11 -9.37 -5.05
CA ASN A 14 -1.60 -9.90 -6.32
C ASN A 14 -2.90 -9.21 -6.80
N ARG A 15 -3.35 -8.18 -6.05
CA ARG A 15 -4.59 -7.44 -6.26
C ARG A 15 -4.36 -5.96 -5.99
N THR A 16 -4.92 -5.08 -6.82
CA THR A 16 -4.81 -3.62 -6.59
C THR A 16 -5.53 -3.19 -5.31
N THR A 17 -4.94 -2.26 -4.57
CA THR A 17 -5.53 -1.66 -3.37
C THR A 17 -4.91 -0.28 -3.12
N HIS A 18 -5.39 0.45 -2.12
CA HIS A 18 -4.82 1.74 -1.75
C HIS A 18 -3.51 1.56 -0.98
N HIS A 19 -2.39 2.07 -1.51
CA HIS A 19 -1.13 2.08 -0.76
C HIS A 19 -1.15 2.98 0.49
N THR A 20 -2.12 3.89 0.58
CA THR A 20 -2.36 4.80 1.72
C THR A 20 -3.83 4.73 2.19
N SER A 21 -4.33 3.52 2.43
CA SER A 21 -5.72 3.28 2.87
C SER A 21 -6.07 3.97 4.19
N VAL A 22 -7.17 4.72 4.22
CA VAL A 22 -7.70 5.38 5.43
C VAL A 22 -8.11 4.36 6.50
N ASN A 23 -8.83 3.30 6.12
CA ASN A 23 -9.28 2.29 7.07
C ASN A 23 -8.10 1.52 7.69
N ALA A 24 -7.09 1.18 6.90
CA ALA A 24 -5.88 0.52 7.40
C ALA A 24 -5.05 1.46 8.29
N THR A 25 -4.97 2.75 7.93
CA THR A 25 -4.35 3.80 8.75
C THR A 25 -5.04 3.92 10.11
N LEU A 26 -6.37 3.96 10.15
CA LEU A 26 -7.14 4.01 11.39
C LEU A 26 -6.88 2.78 12.26
N ALA A 27 -6.85 1.59 11.68
CA ALA A 27 -6.52 0.36 12.41
C ALA A 27 -5.10 0.41 13.02
N CYS A 28 -4.13 0.95 12.28
CA CYS A 28 -2.76 1.14 12.75
C CYS A 28 -2.70 2.12 13.94
N VAL A 29 -3.34 3.29 13.81
CA VAL A 29 -3.44 4.29 14.88
C VAL A 29 -4.10 3.71 16.14
N ASN A 30 -5.24 3.04 15.98
CA ASN A 30 -5.94 2.39 17.10
C ASN A 30 -5.07 1.32 17.78
N THR A 31 -4.27 0.58 17.01
CA THR A 31 -3.33 -0.41 17.55
C THR A 31 -2.26 0.24 18.42
N TYR A 32 -1.69 1.38 18.01
CA TYR A 32 -0.74 2.12 18.84
C TYR A 32 -1.38 2.64 20.13
N ILE A 33 -2.56 3.25 20.04
CA ILE A 33 -3.30 3.74 21.21
C ILE A 33 -3.61 2.60 22.18
N ALA A 34 -4.09 1.46 21.68
CA ALA A 34 -4.37 0.27 22.51
C ALA A 34 -3.12 -0.30 23.20
N ARG A 35 -1.93 -0.05 22.67
CA ARG A 35 -0.64 -0.43 23.28
C ARG A 35 -0.10 0.63 24.26
N GLY A 36 -0.87 1.67 24.57
CA GLY A 36 -0.53 2.69 25.56
C GLY A 36 0.19 3.91 24.99
N PHE A 37 0.24 4.09 23.67
CA PHE A 37 0.73 5.33 23.09
C PHE A 37 -0.28 6.47 23.28
N ASP A 38 0.21 7.61 23.73
CA ASP A 38 -0.55 8.86 23.78
C ASP A 38 -0.93 9.31 22.35
N ALA A 39 -2.23 9.41 22.08
CA ALA A 39 -2.76 9.80 20.78
C ALA A 39 -2.25 11.17 20.32
N ALA A 40 -2.04 12.12 21.24
CA ALA A 40 -1.54 13.46 20.92
C ALA A 40 -0.09 13.47 20.41
N LYS A 41 0.64 12.35 20.57
CA LYS A 41 2.04 12.18 20.13
C LYS A 41 2.16 11.37 18.83
N LEU A 42 1.04 10.94 18.25
CA LEU A 42 1.01 10.26 16.97
C LEU A 42 0.88 11.31 15.86
N ASN A 43 1.85 11.32 14.95
CA ASN A 43 1.81 12.18 13.77
C ASN A 43 1.67 11.30 12.52
N LEU A 44 0.64 11.58 11.71
CA LEU A 44 0.31 10.77 10.55
C LEU A 44 1.17 11.15 9.36
N GLY A 45 1.89 10.17 8.79
CA GLY A 45 2.62 10.36 7.55
C GLY A 45 1.70 10.28 6.34
N ILE A 46 1.77 11.28 5.45
CA ILE A 46 1.05 11.31 4.17
C ILE A 46 2.09 11.25 3.04
N PRO A 47 2.02 10.26 2.14
CA PRO A 47 2.96 10.17 1.02
C PRO A 47 2.66 11.24 -0.02
N PHE A 48 3.70 11.89 -0.57
CA PHE A 48 3.59 12.83 -1.70
C PHE A 48 3.97 12.18 -3.04
N TYR A 49 3.78 10.87 -3.13
CA TYR A 49 4.01 10.08 -4.34
C TYR A 49 2.86 9.09 -4.50
N ALA A 50 2.59 8.70 -5.73
CA ALA A 50 1.68 7.61 -6.05
C ALA A 50 2.46 6.34 -6.33
N LYS A 51 1.87 5.17 -6.05
CA LYS A 51 2.38 3.88 -6.53
C LYS A 51 1.56 3.41 -7.72
N TRP A 52 2.25 2.84 -8.71
CA TRP A 52 1.63 2.24 -9.89
C TRP A 52 1.98 0.75 -9.95
N PHE A 53 1.07 -0.02 -10.52
CA PHE A 53 1.16 -1.48 -10.61
C PHE A 53 0.54 -1.95 -11.92
N THR A 54 1.25 -2.78 -12.67
CA THR A 54 0.74 -3.37 -13.91
C THR A 54 -0.34 -4.41 -13.59
N ILE A 55 -1.53 -4.22 -14.15
CA ILE A 55 -2.61 -5.20 -14.09
C ILE A 55 -2.36 -6.36 -15.04
N LYS A 56 -2.92 -7.53 -14.71
CA LYS A 56 -2.74 -8.75 -15.49
C LYS A 56 -3.24 -8.57 -16.94
N GLN A 57 -2.45 -9.01 -17.91
CA GLN A 57 -2.80 -8.91 -19.32
C GLN A 57 -4.13 -9.61 -19.62
N GLY A 58 -5.00 -8.95 -20.39
CA GLY A 58 -6.32 -9.46 -20.76
C GLY A 58 -7.39 -9.33 -19.68
N VAL A 59 -7.09 -8.75 -18.52
CA VAL A 59 -8.09 -8.41 -17.51
C VAL A 59 -8.64 -7.01 -17.76
N THR A 60 -9.96 -6.90 -17.90
CA THR A 60 -10.67 -5.62 -17.82
C THR A 60 -11.01 -5.32 -16.37
N CYS A 61 -10.67 -4.12 -15.92
CA CYS A 61 -10.89 -3.65 -14.56
C CYS A 61 -12.02 -2.64 -14.51
N ASP A 62 -13.18 -3.06 -13.99
CA ASP A 62 -14.35 -2.18 -13.85
C ASP A 62 -14.28 -1.31 -12.58
N HIS A 63 -13.35 -1.61 -11.68
CA HIS A 63 -13.10 -0.89 -10.44
C HIS A 63 -11.59 -0.65 -10.23
N PRO A 64 -11.20 0.44 -9.56
CA PRO A 64 -9.79 0.77 -9.34
C PRO A 64 -9.07 -0.17 -8.36
N ILE A 65 -9.81 -0.82 -7.44
CA ILE A 65 -9.29 -1.75 -6.44
C ILE A 65 -9.80 -3.18 -6.70
N GLY A 66 -9.02 -4.17 -6.29
CA GLY A 66 -9.35 -5.60 -6.43
C GLY A 66 -8.94 -6.23 -7.77
N CYS A 67 -8.24 -5.50 -8.63
CA CYS A 67 -7.80 -6.00 -9.92
C CYS A 67 -6.58 -6.90 -9.81
N ALA A 68 -6.58 -8.03 -10.51
CA ALA A 68 -5.42 -8.92 -10.54
C ALA A 68 -4.21 -8.21 -11.17
N THR A 69 -3.06 -8.28 -10.51
CA THR A 69 -1.79 -7.73 -11.01
C THR A 69 -0.99 -8.79 -11.77
N GLU A 70 0.00 -8.34 -12.54
CA GLU A 70 1.09 -9.22 -12.98
C GLU A 70 1.96 -9.67 -11.79
N LEU A 71 2.96 -10.52 -12.05
CA LEU A 71 4.01 -10.82 -11.08
C LEU A 71 4.93 -9.60 -10.92
N LEU A 72 4.90 -8.97 -9.75
CA LEU A 72 5.60 -7.70 -9.50
C LEU A 72 6.94 -7.86 -8.76
N GLU A 73 7.18 -9.03 -8.15
CA GLU A 73 8.45 -9.44 -7.54
C GLU A 73 8.63 -10.94 -7.83
N VAL A 74 9.80 -11.36 -8.32
CA VAL A 74 10.08 -12.80 -8.50
C VAL A 74 10.41 -13.46 -7.17
N ALA A 75 10.36 -14.79 -7.12
CA ALA A 75 10.52 -15.56 -5.88
C ALA A 75 11.88 -15.36 -5.17
N ASP A 76 12.93 -14.97 -5.91
CA ASP A 76 14.25 -14.65 -5.35
C ASP A 76 14.35 -13.20 -4.82
N GLY A 77 13.29 -12.40 -4.93
CA GLY A 77 13.20 -11.02 -4.47
C GLY A 77 13.58 -9.96 -5.52
N SER A 78 14.01 -10.37 -6.72
CA SER A 78 14.33 -9.44 -7.81
C SER A 78 13.08 -8.69 -8.30
N ASP A 79 13.28 -7.46 -8.73
CA ASP A 79 12.22 -6.61 -9.28
C ASP A 79 11.91 -6.99 -10.73
N THR A 80 10.62 -7.06 -11.08
CA THR A 80 10.19 -7.30 -12.47
C THR A 80 10.06 -6.01 -13.27
N GLY A 81 10.14 -4.85 -12.62
CA GLY A 81 9.94 -3.55 -13.25
C GLY A 81 8.47 -3.27 -13.64
N LEU A 82 7.54 -4.08 -13.14
CA LEU A 82 6.09 -3.96 -13.42
C LEU A 82 5.32 -3.21 -12.32
N SER A 83 6.04 -2.55 -11.41
CA SER A 83 5.47 -1.65 -10.42
C SER A 83 6.48 -0.57 -10.06
N GLY A 84 6.01 0.52 -9.44
CA GLY A 84 6.91 1.59 -9.01
C GLY A 84 6.21 2.74 -8.30
N ALA A 85 6.95 3.83 -8.12
CA ALA A 85 6.46 5.08 -7.56
C ALA A 85 6.67 6.24 -8.54
N VAL A 86 5.79 7.24 -8.49
CA VAL A 86 5.85 8.47 -9.30
C VAL A 86 5.53 9.68 -8.42
N THR A 87 6.23 10.80 -8.66
CA THR A 87 6.09 12.07 -7.92
C THR A 87 5.63 13.16 -8.88
#